data_AF-A0A7X8WD87-F1
#
_entry.id   AF-A0A7X8WD87-F1
#
_cell.length_a   1.000
_cell.length_b   1.000
_cell.length_c   1.000
_cell.angle_alpha   90.00
_cell.angle_beta   90.00
_cell.angle_gamma   90.00
#
_symmetry.space_group_name_H-M   'P 1'
#
loop_
_entity.id
_entity.type
_entity.pdbx_description
1 polymer ?
#
loop_
_entity_poly.entity_id
_entity_poly.type
_entity_poly.pdbx_seq_one_letter_code
_entity_poly.pdbx_strand_id
1 'polypeptide(L)'
;MNSPIGLDSLFKEKIFRIPDYQRGYAWQKPQYKDFWEDLVNLQKDRSHYTGVITLKEILPADIKDDSKEYWLVEDHSYKVFHIVDGQQRLTTCIIFLQSLIEFVRALHKDKKDEEIYLTDSLTLDSIITKFIYKKKPSGDQFLTYKFGYTSDNPSYEYMRYRIFGEENAGAIQETFYTLNLKNAKIYFIGQLEAWHNEEGWEAIQDLYKKITKRFLFNEYIIKDEFDVFVAFETMNNRGKNLSKLELLKNRLIYLTTLYPDNELDAASRKSLRDDINAAWKQVYYQLGRNEKRPLNDDDFLKAHWIMTFMYSRKKGDDYINFLLNEYFTPKNIHKKIEKEVIIEQVEETKTDFDFEEDELDNGEDETKIITLSALEPKKIRDYVNSLKASAVHWFNSHYPYLASSEELSDSEKKWIDKLNRI
;
A
#
# COMPACT_ATOMS: atom_id res chain seq x y z
N MET A 1 -20.57 7.25 19.96
CA MET A 1 -19.85 7.66 18.74
C MET A 1 -19.72 9.17 18.79
N ASN A 2 -18.54 9.70 18.51
CA ASN A 2 -18.36 11.15 18.39
C ASN A 2 -19.13 11.67 17.17
N SER A 3 -19.53 12.94 17.22
CA SER A 3 -20.19 13.59 16.07
C SER A 3 -19.27 13.60 14.85
N PRO A 4 -19.80 13.50 13.62
CA PRO A 4 -19.02 13.62 12.41
C PRO A 4 -18.24 14.94 12.36
N ILE A 5 -16.99 14.90 11.91
CA ILE A 5 -16.08 16.05 11.87
C ILE A 5 -15.65 16.38 10.43
N GLY A 6 -15.41 17.67 10.16
CA GLY A 6 -14.83 18.12 8.89
C GLY A 6 -13.36 17.74 8.74
N LEU A 7 -12.86 17.84 7.51
CA LEU A 7 -11.45 17.59 7.20
C LEU A 7 -10.52 18.53 7.99
N ASP A 8 -10.97 19.76 8.23
CA ASP A 8 -10.24 20.77 8.99
C ASP A 8 -9.93 20.36 10.43
N SER A 9 -10.85 19.63 11.05
CA SER A 9 -10.79 19.10 12.40
C SER A 9 -10.05 17.75 12.41
N LEU A 10 -10.26 16.93 11.37
CA LEU A 10 -9.54 15.65 11.19
C LEU A 10 -8.02 15.86 11.08
N PHE A 11 -7.57 16.91 10.39
CA PHE A 11 -6.13 17.22 10.21
C PHE A 11 -5.49 18.02 11.35
N LYS A 12 -6.21 18.25 12.45
CA LYS A 12 -5.65 18.95 13.62
C LYS A 12 -4.68 18.03 14.37
N GLU A 13 -3.38 18.37 14.31
CA GLU A 13 -2.31 17.64 15.02
C GLU A 13 -2.23 16.13 14.67
N LYS A 14 -2.66 15.76 13.46
CA LYS A 14 -2.58 14.38 12.96
C LYS A 14 -1.77 14.29 11.67
N ILE A 15 -1.03 13.20 11.57
CA ILE A 15 -0.33 12.76 10.37
C ILE A 15 -0.89 11.39 9.99
N PHE A 16 -1.23 11.20 8.73
CA PHE A 16 -1.83 9.97 8.23
C PHE A 16 -0.89 9.23 7.29
N ARG A 17 -0.76 7.92 7.49
CA ARG A 17 0.02 7.02 6.65
C ARG A 17 -0.86 5.88 6.17
N ILE A 18 -0.83 5.61 4.87
CA ILE A 18 -1.40 4.39 4.30
C ILE A 18 -0.33 3.30 4.39
N PRO A 19 -0.51 2.29 5.25
CA PRO A 19 0.46 1.21 5.43
C PRO A 19 0.50 0.25 4.22
N ASP A 20 1.55 -0.55 4.15
CA ASP A 20 1.81 -1.52 3.08
C ASP A 20 0.76 -2.64 2.91
N TYR A 21 0.06 -3.02 3.96
CA TYR A 21 -1.04 -4.00 3.89
C TYR A 21 -2.30 -3.42 3.24
N GLN A 22 -2.39 -2.09 3.12
CA GLN A 22 -3.43 -1.46 2.33
C GLN A 22 -3.08 -1.46 0.84
N ARG A 23 -4.12 -1.57 0.01
CA ARG A 23 -3.99 -1.30 -1.42
C ARG A 23 -3.70 0.17 -1.69
N GLY A 24 -3.05 0.44 -2.82
CA GLY A 24 -2.91 1.80 -3.35
C GLY A 24 -4.24 2.43 -3.76
N TYR A 25 -4.19 3.63 -4.32
CA TYR A 25 -5.39 4.33 -4.79
C TYR A 25 -6.04 3.60 -5.97
N ALA A 26 -7.28 3.15 -5.77
CA ALA A 26 -8.01 2.24 -6.64
C ALA A 26 -9.31 2.84 -7.21
N TRP A 27 -9.67 4.07 -6.81
CA TRP A 27 -10.78 4.80 -7.41
C TRP A 27 -10.46 5.18 -8.86
N GLN A 28 -11.45 5.01 -9.72
CA GLN A 28 -11.40 5.29 -11.15
C GLN A 28 -12.44 6.37 -11.48
N LYS A 29 -12.60 6.65 -12.79
CA LYS A 29 -13.46 7.73 -13.29
C LYS A 29 -14.85 7.81 -12.66
N PRO A 30 -15.60 6.71 -12.50
CA PRO A 30 -16.90 6.78 -11.85
C PRO A 30 -16.81 7.37 -10.44
N GLN A 31 -15.89 6.88 -9.60
CA GLN A 31 -15.85 7.27 -8.20
C GLN A 31 -15.41 8.73 -7.98
N TYR A 32 -14.38 9.20 -8.69
CA TYR A 32 -13.95 10.60 -8.52
C TYR A 32 -14.86 11.59 -9.27
N LYS A 33 -15.65 11.11 -10.25
CA LYS A 33 -16.74 11.89 -10.84
C LYS A 33 -17.91 12.03 -9.85
N ASP A 34 -18.34 10.94 -9.22
CA ASP A 34 -19.38 10.97 -8.19
C ASP A 34 -18.97 11.90 -7.03
N PHE A 35 -17.71 11.80 -6.58
CA PHE A 35 -17.15 12.73 -5.58
C PHE A 35 -17.24 14.20 -6.02
N TRP A 36 -16.92 14.50 -7.27
CA TRP A 36 -17.03 15.86 -7.81
C TRP A 36 -18.49 16.32 -7.83
N GLU A 37 -19.40 15.47 -8.30
CA GLU A 37 -20.84 15.74 -8.34
C GLU A 37 -21.41 15.99 -6.93
N ASP A 38 -21.03 15.17 -5.95
CA ASP A 38 -21.40 15.37 -4.54
C ASP A 38 -20.91 16.72 -4.00
N LEU A 39 -19.70 17.14 -4.41
CA LEU A 39 -19.12 18.40 -3.97
C LEU A 39 -19.82 19.62 -4.57
N VAL A 40 -20.02 19.65 -5.89
CA VAL A 40 -20.66 20.81 -6.56
C VAL A 40 -22.14 20.93 -6.18
N ASN A 41 -22.85 19.80 -6.06
CA ASN A 41 -24.29 19.78 -5.77
C ASN A 41 -24.62 19.95 -4.28
N LEU A 42 -23.62 19.97 -3.39
CA LEU A 42 -23.85 20.17 -1.96
C LEU A 42 -24.43 21.57 -1.70
N GLN A 43 -25.61 21.63 -1.08
CA GLN A 43 -26.25 22.89 -0.72
C GLN A 43 -25.56 23.56 0.47
N LYS A 44 -25.65 24.90 0.58
CA LYS A 44 -24.94 25.67 1.61
C LYS A 44 -25.30 25.28 3.04
N ASP A 45 -26.54 24.84 3.29
CA ASP A 45 -26.99 24.52 4.67
C ASP A 45 -26.98 23.02 4.96
N ARG A 46 -26.33 22.22 4.12
CA ARG A 46 -26.23 20.77 4.28
C ARG A 46 -24.79 20.31 4.41
N SER A 47 -24.63 19.16 5.03
CA SER A 47 -23.36 18.44 5.11
C SER A 47 -23.47 17.12 4.37
N HIS A 48 -22.38 16.73 3.70
CA HIS A 48 -22.24 15.44 3.07
C HIS A 48 -21.59 14.48 4.07
N TYR A 49 -22.19 13.31 4.26
CA TYR A 49 -21.61 12.27 5.11
C TYR A 49 -20.69 11.38 4.28
N THR A 50 -19.37 11.56 4.46
CA THR A 50 -18.34 10.85 3.70
C THR A 50 -18.00 9.48 4.32
N GLY A 51 -18.64 9.13 5.44
CA GLY A 51 -18.48 7.83 6.11
C GLY A 51 -17.40 7.80 7.19
N VAL A 52 -17.03 6.58 7.61
CA VAL A 52 -16.07 6.36 8.70
C VAL A 52 -14.62 6.34 8.17
N ILE A 53 -13.70 6.99 8.90
CA ILE A 53 -12.25 6.79 8.78
C ILE A 53 -11.79 6.02 10.02
N THR A 54 -11.25 4.82 9.80
CA THR A 54 -10.71 4.01 10.88
C THR A 54 -9.20 4.16 10.94
N LEU A 55 -8.70 4.51 12.11
CA LEU A 55 -7.30 4.87 12.35
C LEU A 55 -6.69 3.98 13.42
N LYS A 56 -5.38 3.75 13.30
CA LYS A 56 -4.56 3.12 14.32
C LYS A 56 -3.41 4.06 14.66
N GLU A 57 -3.34 4.53 15.91
CA GLU A 57 -2.23 5.38 16.36
C GLU A 57 -0.93 4.57 16.33
N ILE A 58 0.14 5.19 15.83
CA ILE A 58 1.51 4.70 15.97
C ILE A 58 2.05 5.31 17.25
N LEU A 59 2.48 4.46 18.19
CA LEU A 59 2.97 4.94 19.47
C LEU A 59 4.24 5.78 19.25
N PRO A 60 4.46 6.87 20.03
CA PRO A 60 5.65 7.68 19.89
C PRO A 60 6.96 6.88 19.96
N ALA A 61 7.01 5.83 20.78
CA ALA A 61 8.16 4.93 20.90
C ALA A 61 8.48 4.14 19.62
N ASP A 62 7.51 3.96 18.73
CA ASP A 62 7.69 3.26 17.44
C ASP A 62 8.10 4.23 16.31
N ILE A 63 8.11 5.54 16.58
CA ILE A 63 8.51 6.57 15.62
C ILE A 63 10.00 6.83 15.81
N LYS A 64 10.79 6.46 14.81
CA LYS A 64 12.24 6.64 14.86
C LYS A 64 12.62 8.12 14.84
N ASP A 65 13.67 8.45 15.58
CA ASP A 65 14.26 9.78 15.67
C ASP A 65 14.76 10.31 14.30
N ASP A 66 15.13 9.40 13.39
CA ASP A 66 15.56 9.71 12.03
C ASP A 66 14.41 9.89 11.03
N SER A 67 13.16 9.70 11.46
CA SER A 67 11.97 9.89 10.61
C SER A 67 11.71 11.37 10.34
N LYS A 68 11.10 11.68 9.19
CA LYS A 68 10.73 13.06 8.84
C LYS A 68 9.62 13.61 9.74
N GLU A 69 8.85 12.74 10.37
CA GLU A 69 7.73 13.07 11.25
C GLU A 69 8.17 13.43 12.67
N TYR A 70 9.34 12.96 13.11
CA TYR A 70 9.78 13.01 14.51
C TYR A 70 9.68 14.42 15.13
N TRP A 71 10.18 15.45 14.45
CA TRP A 71 10.14 16.83 14.95
C TRP A 71 8.70 17.37 15.15
N LEU A 72 7.73 16.91 14.36
CA LEU A 72 6.33 17.29 14.58
C LEU A 72 5.73 16.56 15.79
N VAL A 73 6.15 15.33 16.02
CA VAL A 73 5.69 14.52 17.16
C VAL A 73 6.22 15.12 18.45
N GLU A 74 7.53 15.35 18.50
CA GLU A 74 8.22 15.82 19.71
C GLU A 74 7.92 17.29 20.02
N ASP A 75 8.08 18.19 19.04
CA ASP A 75 7.99 19.64 19.30
C ASP A 75 6.56 20.20 19.18
N HIS A 76 5.69 19.50 18.46
CA HIS A 76 4.36 20.01 18.09
C HIS A 76 3.20 19.08 18.47
N SER A 77 3.46 18.02 19.27
CA SER A 77 2.45 17.08 19.76
C SER A 77 1.62 16.41 18.66
N TYR A 78 2.16 16.28 17.44
CA TYR A 78 1.48 15.55 16.39
C TYR A 78 1.41 14.06 16.72
N LYS A 79 0.27 13.45 16.39
CA LYS A 79 0.09 12.01 16.42
C LYS A 79 0.13 11.43 15.02
N VAL A 80 0.81 10.31 14.84
CA VAL A 80 0.89 9.61 13.56
C VAL A 80 -0.10 8.44 13.58
N PHE A 81 -0.87 8.28 12.51
CA PHE A 81 -1.89 7.25 12.39
C PHE A 81 -1.70 6.44 11.10
N HIS A 82 -1.79 5.12 11.23
CA HIS A 82 -2.10 4.26 10.10
C HIS A 82 -3.59 4.31 9.76
N ILE A 83 -3.92 4.45 8.48
CA ILE A 83 -5.30 4.36 7.99
C ILE A 83 -5.65 2.89 7.77
N VAL A 84 -6.62 2.39 8.53
CA VAL A 84 -7.11 1.00 8.45
C VAL A 84 -8.34 0.89 7.53
N ASP A 85 -9.20 1.92 7.51
CA ASP A 85 -10.30 2.05 6.54
C ASP A 85 -10.53 3.54 6.22
N GLY A 86 -11.08 3.82 5.03
CA GLY A 86 -11.35 5.17 4.56
C GLY A 86 -10.23 5.78 3.72
N GLN A 87 -9.16 5.02 3.47
CA GLN A 87 -7.99 5.47 2.72
C GLN A 87 -8.30 6.02 1.32
N GLN A 88 -9.25 5.45 0.59
CA GLN A 88 -9.59 5.89 -0.77
C GLN A 88 -10.24 7.29 -0.73
N ARG A 89 -11.22 7.46 0.18
CA ARG A 89 -11.95 8.72 0.38
C ARG A 89 -11.01 9.84 0.84
N LEU A 90 -10.15 9.55 1.82
CA LEU A 90 -9.20 10.52 2.32
C LEU A 90 -8.14 10.88 1.26
N THR A 91 -7.62 9.90 0.52
CA THR A 91 -6.73 10.15 -0.63
C THR A 91 -7.39 11.07 -1.65
N THR A 92 -8.66 10.83 -2.04
CA THR A 92 -9.36 11.68 -3.01
C THR A 92 -9.52 13.12 -2.52
N CYS A 93 -9.86 13.32 -1.24
CA CYS A 93 -9.91 14.66 -0.65
C CYS A 93 -8.56 15.39 -0.75
N ILE A 94 -7.46 14.66 -0.53
CA ILE A 94 -6.11 15.23 -0.58
C ILE A 94 -5.65 15.51 -2.00
N ILE A 95 -5.96 14.64 -2.97
CA ILE A 95 -5.70 14.91 -4.39
C ILE A 95 -6.50 16.13 -4.83
N PHE A 96 -7.79 16.23 -4.46
CA PHE A 96 -8.61 17.39 -4.77
C PHE A 96 -8.02 18.68 -4.21
N LEU A 97 -7.64 18.70 -2.92
CA LEU A 97 -7.01 19.88 -2.30
C LEU A 97 -5.70 20.25 -2.97
N GLN A 98 -4.87 19.27 -3.34
CA GLN A 98 -3.64 19.51 -4.07
C GLN A 98 -3.91 20.10 -5.47
N SER A 99 -4.88 19.54 -6.21
CA SER A 99 -5.32 20.08 -7.49
C SER A 99 -5.85 21.51 -7.37
N LEU A 100 -6.61 21.81 -6.31
CA LEU A 100 -7.08 23.16 -5.99
C LEU A 100 -5.91 24.11 -5.74
N ILE A 101 -4.91 23.68 -4.97
CA ILE A 101 -3.71 24.48 -4.68
C ILE A 101 -2.95 24.79 -5.96
N GLU A 102 -2.73 23.79 -6.81
CA GLU A 102 -2.02 23.96 -8.08
C GLU A 102 -2.79 24.88 -9.05
N PHE A 103 -4.11 24.71 -9.14
CA PHE A 103 -4.97 25.57 -9.93
C PHE A 103 -4.89 27.04 -9.47
N VAL A 104 -5.04 27.29 -8.16
CA VAL A 104 -4.96 28.64 -7.59
C VAL A 104 -3.57 29.24 -7.79
N ARG A 105 -2.50 28.47 -7.58
CA ARG A 105 -1.14 28.92 -7.84
C ARG A 105 -0.93 29.28 -9.33
N ALA A 106 -1.51 28.52 -10.25
CA ALA A 106 -1.43 28.79 -11.68
C ALA A 106 -2.14 30.09 -12.11
N LEU A 107 -3.15 30.54 -11.36
CA LEU A 107 -3.78 31.86 -11.56
C LEU A 107 -2.93 33.03 -11.02
N HIS A 108 -1.94 32.75 -10.17
CA HIS A 108 -1.13 33.75 -9.48
C HIS A 108 0.38 33.48 -9.59
N LYS A 109 0.85 33.23 -10.83
CA LYS A 109 2.24 32.81 -11.11
C LYS A 109 3.34 33.74 -10.57
N ASP A 110 3.04 35.01 -10.38
CA ASP A 110 3.99 36.03 -9.93
C ASP A 110 4.01 36.23 -8.40
N LYS A 111 3.21 35.46 -7.64
CA LYS A 111 3.08 35.60 -6.19
C LYS A 111 3.59 34.35 -5.46
N LYS A 112 4.11 34.55 -4.26
CA LYS A 112 4.42 33.43 -3.36
C LYS A 112 3.16 32.91 -2.67
N ASP A 113 3.19 31.67 -2.18
CA ASP A 113 2.04 31.03 -1.55
C ASP A 113 1.50 31.80 -0.32
N GLU A 114 2.35 32.58 0.38
CA GLU A 114 1.96 33.45 1.50
C GLU A 114 1.19 34.71 1.06
N GLU A 115 1.31 35.10 -0.21
CA GLU A 115 0.72 36.32 -0.79
C GLU A 115 -0.55 36.02 -1.60
N ILE A 116 -0.86 34.73 -1.82
CA ILE A 116 -2.05 34.27 -2.52
C ILE A 116 -3.15 33.99 -1.49
N TYR A 117 -4.26 34.71 -1.59
CA TYR A 117 -5.40 34.55 -0.69
C TYR A 117 -6.52 33.76 -1.38
N LEU A 118 -6.83 32.58 -0.85
CA LEU A 118 -8.00 31.82 -1.32
C LEU A 118 -9.28 32.46 -0.79
N THR A 119 -9.28 32.95 0.45
CA THR A 119 -10.37 33.73 1.04
C THR A 119 -9.78 34.96 1.74
N ASP A 120 -10.62 35.91 2.15
CA ASP A 120 -10.21 37.17 2.80
C ASP A 120 -9.28 37.00 4.03
N SER A 121 -9.23 35.80 4.61
CA SER A 121 -8.41 35.50 5.80
C SER A 121 -7.51 34.27 5.66
N LEU A 122 -7.49 33.58 4.51
CA LEU A 122 -6.74 32.34 4.34
C LEU A 122 -5.82 32.41 3.13
N THR A 123 -4.51 32.36 3.42
CA THR A 123 -3.46 32.26 2.40
C THR A 123 -3.33 30.83 1.88
N LEU A 124 -2.76 30.68 0.69
CA LEU A 124 -2.48 29.38 0.08
C LEU A 124 -1.46 28.60 0.94
N ASP A 125 -0.45 29.26 1.47
CA ASP A 125 0.50 28.67 2.43
C ASP A 125 -0.20 28.11 3.67
N SER A 126 -1.18 28.82 4.25
CA SER A 126 -1.93 28.33 5.40
C SER A 126 -2.68 27.03 5.09
N ILE A 127 -3.18 26.89 3.86
CA ILE A 127 -3.89 25.69 3.39
C ILE A 127 -2.91 24.53 3.20
N ILE A 128 -1.79 24.78 2.54
CA ILE A 128 -0.71 23.80 2.33
C ILE A 128 -0.21 23.30 3.69
N THR A 129 0.12 24.22 4.59
CA THR A 129 0.57 23.94 5.96
C THR A 129 -0.45 23.13 6.74
N LYS A 130 -1.76 23.35 6.52
CA LYS A 130 -2.82 22.63 7.22
C LYS A 130 -3.00 21.20 6.71
N PHE A 131 -3.02 20.97 5.40
CA PHE A 131 -3.46 19.71 4.81
C PHE A 131 -2.38 18.89 4.11
N ILE A 132 -1.34 19.53 3.55
CA ILE A 132 -0.38 18.86 2.66
C ILE A 132 0.93 18.57 3.38
N TYR A 133 1.69 19.59 3.77
CA TYR A 133 2.98 19.41 4.44
C TYR A 133 3.32 20.56 5.37
N LYS A 134 4.26 20.33 6.31
CA LYS A 134 4.98 21.37 7.03
C LYS A 134 6.45 21.36 6.63
N LYS A 135 7.00 22.54 6.39
CA LYS A 135 8.44 22.73 6.17
C LYS A 135 9.14 22.86 7.52
N LYS A 136 10.18 22.06 7.77
CA LYS A 136 10.97 22.21 9.00
C LYS A 136 11.62 23.61 9.01
N PRO A 137 11.46 24.43 10.06
CA PRO A 137 11.94 25.81 10.05
C PRO A 137 13.48 25.91 10.10
N SER A 138 14.14 24.94 10.71
CA SER A 138 15.59 24.90 10.94
C SER A 138 16.29 23.76 10.18
N GLY A 139 17.60 23.90 9.94
CA GLY A 139 18.43 22.90 9.26
C GLY A 139 18.16 22.82 7.75
N ASP A 140 18.12 21.61 7.20
CA ASP A 140 17.94 21.33 5.76
C ASP A 140 16.53 21.66 5.22
N GLN A 141 15.66 22.21 6.07
CA GLN A 141 14.30 22.66 5.76
C GLN A 141 13.47 21.69 4.92
N PHE A 142 13.57 20.40 5.20
CA PHE A 142 12.85 19.38 4.46
C PHE A 142 11.33 19.44 4.72
N LEU A 143 10.57 18.89 3.77
CA LEU A 143 9.12 18.79 3.84
C LEU A 143 8.68 17.55 4.62
N THR A 144 7.71 17.75 5.53
CA THR A 144 7.04 16.69 6.29
C THR A 144 5.58 16.64 5.89
N TYR A 145 5.21 15.64 5.07
CA TYR A 145 3.84 15.49 4.57
C TYR A 145 2.89 15.00 5.65
N LYS A 146 1.71 15.59 5.74
CA LYS A 146 0.66 15.20 6.70
C LYS A 146 -0.15 14.01 6.24
N PHE A 147 -0.06 13.65 4.96
CA PHE A 147 -0.73 12.52 4.38
C PHE A 147 0.19 11.85 3.35
N GLY A 148 0.23 10.53 3.31
CA GLY A 148 0.99 9.80 2.32
C GLY A 148 0.96 8.30 2.57
N TYR A 149 1.72 7.55 1.77
CA TYR A 149 1.97 6.14 2.03
C TYR A 149 3.18 5.96 2.96
N THR A 150 3.30 4.80 3.58
CA THR A 150 4.56 4.38 4.24
C THR A 150 5.67 4.17 3.20
N SER A 151 6.93 4.28 3.60
CA SER A 151 8.09 4.28 2.68
C SER A 151 8.30 2.98 1.90
N ASP A 152 7.77 1.87 2.42
CA ASP A 152 7.76 0.54 1.80
C ASP A 152 6.66 0.37 0.73
N ASN A 153 5.74 1.34 0.62
CA ASN A 153 4.68 1.29 -0.38
C ASN A 153 5.16 1.83 -1.74
N PRO A 154 4.84 1.13 -2.86
CA PRO A 154 5.21 1.60 -4.21
C PRO A 154 4.70 2.99 -4.58
N SER A 155 3.61 3.46 -3.97
CA SER A 155 3.01 4.76 -4.26
C SER A 155 3.61 5.90 -3.43
N TYR A 156 4.54 5.62 -2.49
CA TYR A 156 5.16 6.62 -1.62
C TYR A 156 5.85 7.74 -2.39
N GLU A 157 6.80 7.37 -3.25
CA GLU A 157 7.56 8.32 -4.07
C GLU A 157 6.65 9.02 -5.08
N TYR A 158 5.74 8.26 -5.71
CA TYR A 158 4.80 8.84 -6.66
C TYR A 158 3.91 9.92 -6.03
N MET A 159 3.39 9.68 -4.83
CA MET A 159 2.59 10.67 -4.10
C MET A 159 3.40 11.94 -3.82
N ARG A 160 4.63 11.80 -3.32
CA ARG A 160 5.49 12.95 -3.01
C ARG A 160 5.84 13.77 -4.25
N TYR A 161 6.35 13.09 -5.28
CA TYR A 161 6.97 13.78 -6.41
C TYR A 161 6.00 14.10 -7.55
N ARG A 162 4.95 13.28 -7.79
CA ARG A 162 4.00 13.50 -8.90
C ARG A 162 2.68 14.09 -8.44
N ILE A 163 2.23 13.75 -7.23
CA ILE A 163 0.99 14.31 -6.68
C ILE A 163 1.28 15.63 -5.96
N PHE A 164 2.16 15.66 -4.98
CA PHE A 164 2.49 16.91 -4.26
C PHE A 164 3.48 17.82 -4.98
N GLY A 165 4.13 17.34 -6.04
CA GLY A 165 5.03 18.15 -6.86
C GLY A 165 6.37 18.45 -6.19
N GLU A 166 6.85 17.56 -5.31
CA GLU A 166 8.21 17.68 -4.77
C GLU A 166 9.24 17.63 -5.90
N GLU A 167 10.26 18.49 -5.81
CA GLU A 167 11.34 18.54 -6.80
C GLU A 167 12.28 17.33 -6.69
N ASN A 168 13.11 17.12 -7.71
CA ASN A 168 14.19 16.11 -7.71
C ASN A 168 13.71 14.66 -7.51
N ALA A 169 12.69 14.29 -8.26
CA ALA A 169 12.03 12.99 -8.21
C ALA A 169 12.88 11.75 -8.52
N GLY A 170 13.95 11.91 -9.30
CA GLY A 170 14.64 10.75 -9.90
C GLY A 170 13.70 9.88 -10.76
N ALA A 171 14.06 8.59 -10.89
CA ALA A 171 13.22 7.59 -11.53
C ALA A 171 12.14 7.09 -10.57
N ILE A 172 10.87 7.24 -10.94
CA ILE A 172 9.75 6.76 -10.13
C ILE A 172 9.14 5.55 -10.82
N GLN A 173 8.92 4.49 -10.05
CA GLN A 173 8.20 3.32 -10.52
C GLN A 173 6.70 3.62 -10.63
N GLU A 174 6.14 3.44 -11.83
CA GLU A 174 4.70 3.53 -12.05
C GLU A 174 4.04 2.18 -11.83
N THR A 175 2.79 2.17 -11.39
CA THR A 175 1.96 0.98 -11.18
C THR A 175 0.52 1.31 -11.57
N PHE A 176 -0.35 0.30 -11.61
CA PHE A 176 -1.78 0.53 -11.77
C PHE A 176 -2.35 1.57 -10.78
N TYR A 177 -1.90 1.58 -9.53
CA TYR A 177 -2.39 2.54 -8.53
C TYR A 177 -1.88 3.96 -8.77
N THR A 178 -0.63 4.13 -9.22
CA THR A 178 -0.09 5.46 -9.51
C THR A 178 -0.75 6.07 -10.75
N LEU A 179 -1.13 5.25 -11.73
CA LEU A 179 -1.95 5.67 -12.85
C LEU A 179 -3.31 6.22 -12.39
N ASN A 180 -3.96 5.57 -11.41
CA ASN A 180 -5.22 6.09 -10.85
C ASN A 180 -5.02 7.43 -10.12
N LEU A 181 -3.91 7.59 -9.37
CA LEU A 181 -3.56 8.87 -8.72
C LEU A 181 -3.41 9.99 -9.77
N LYS A 182 -2.66 9.71 -10.84
CA LYS A 182 -2.46 10.63 -11.98
C LYS A 182 -3.79 11.03 -12.62
N ASN A 183 -4.63 10.05 -12.94
CA ASN A 183 -5.91 10.28 -13.60
C ASN A 183 -6.87 11.12 -12.75
N ALA A 184 -6.93 10.87 -11.44
CA ALA A 184 -7.74 11.69 -10.53
C ALA A 184 -7.24 13.14 -10.46
N LYS A 185 -5.92 13.36 -10.37
CA LYS A 185 -5.32 14.69 -10.36
C LYS A 185 -5.62 15.47 -11.66
N ILE A 186 -5.40 14.83 -12.82
CA ILE A 186 -5.70 15.41 -14.14
C ILE A 186 -7.18 15.77 -14.23
N TYR A 187 -8.07 14.87 -13.79
CA TYR A 187 -9.50 15.10 -13.80
C TYR A 187 -9.87 16.32 -12.95
N PHE A 188 -9.42 16.40 -11.70
CA PHE A 188 -9.78 17.51 -10.82
C PHE A 188 -9.22 18.86 -11.29
N ILE A 189 -8.02 18.91 -11.86
CA ILE A 189 -7.49 20.15 -12.45
C ILE A 189 -8.42 20.62 -13.59
N GLY A 190 -8.78 19.74 -14.51
CA GLY A 190 -9.70 20.09 -15.62
C GLY A 190 -11.10 20.50 -15.13
N GLN A 191 -11.63 19.84 -14.08
CA GLN A 191 -12.91 20.23 -13.48
C GLN A 191 -12.83 21.60 -12.80
N LEU A 192 -11.74 21.91 -12.09
CA LEU A 192 -11.54 23.22 -11.45
C LEU A 192 -11.43 24.34 -12.49
N GLU A 193 -10.70 24.11 -13.59
CA GLU A 193 -10.60 25.06 -14.70
C GLU A 193 -11.97 25.33 -15.33
N ALA A 194 -12.73 24.27 -15.66
CA ALA A 194 -14.06 24.40 -16.23
C ALA A 194 -15.01 25.14 -15.27
N TRP A 195 -15.03 24.74 -13.99
CA TRP A 195 -15.89 25.32 -12.96
C TRP A 195 -15.58 26.79 -12.70
N HIS A 196 -14.30 27.17 -12.65
CA HIS A 196 -13.90 28.57 -12.52
C HIS A 196 -14.34 29.41 -13.72
N ASN A 197 -14.22 28.87 -14.94
CA ASN A 197 -14.62 29.60 -16.14
C ASN A 197 -16.13 29.80 -16.24
N GLU A 198 -16.93 28.87 -15.70
CA GLU A 198 -18.39 28.92 -15.73
C GLU A 198 -18.98 29.73 -14.55
N GLU A 199 -18.51 29.48 -13.33
CA GLU A 199 -19.12 29.98 -12.08
C GLU A 199 -18.26 31.04 -11.37
N GLY A 200 -17.02 31.25 -11.81
CA GLY A 200 -16.11 32.27 -11.29
C GLY A 200 -15.38 31.90 -10.00
N TRP A 201 -14.65 32.89 -9.45
CA TRP A 201 -13.77 32.71 -8.29
C TRP A 201 -14.50 32.35 -6.99
N GLU A 202 -15.66 32.97 -6.72
CA GLU A 202 -16.45 32.69 -5.51
C GLU A 202 -16.86 31.22 -5.41
N ALA A 203 -17.10 30.57 -6.55
CA ALA A 203 -17.45 29.15 -6.62
C ALA A 203 -16.26 28.26 -6.21
N ILE A 204 -15.03 28.63 -6.57
CA ILE A 204 -13.80 27.95 -6.12
C ILE A 204 -13.62 28.06 -4.61
N GLN A 205 -13.91 29.24 -4.04
CA GLN A 205 -13.90 29.45 -2.59
C GLN A 205 -14.96 28.60 -1.89
N ASP A 206 -16.14 28.45 -2.48
CA ASP A 206 -17.22 27.60 -1.96
C ASP A 206 -16.84 26.12 -1.98
N LEU A 207 -16.21 25.63 -3.07
CA LEU A 207 -15.69 24.25 -3.13
C LEU A 207 -14.71 23.96 -2.00
N TYR A 208 -13.76 24.88 -1.74
CA TYR A 208 -12.84 24.76 -0.61
C TYR A 208 -13.58 24.67 0.74
N LYS A 209 -14.55 25.56 0.98
CA LYS A 209 -15.34 25.55 2.22
C LYS A 209 -16.11 24.24 2.38
N LYS A 210 -16.71 23.73 1.29
CA LYS A 210 -17.45 22.47 1.28
C LYS A 210 -16.56 21.28 1.61
N ILE A 211 -15.44 21.10 0.91
CA ILE A 211 -14.57 19.94 1.14
C ILE A 211 -13.93 19.96 2.53
N THR A 212 -13.59 21.15 3.05
CA THR A 212 -12.89 21.24 4.33
C THR A 212 -13.82 21.20 5.55
N LYS A 213 -15.05 21.69 5.44
CA LYS A 213 -15.97 21.85 6.58
C LYS A 213 -17.26 21.06 6.50
N ARG A 214 -17.73 20.68 5.31
CA ARG A 214 -19.06 20.08 5.11
C ARG A 214 -19.02 18.65 4.61
N PHE A 215 -17.87 18.16 4.16
CA PHE A 215 -17.61 16.73 4.02
C PHE A 215 -17.22 16.18 5.37
N LEU A 216 -18.14 15.47 6.01
CA LEU A 216 -18.04 15.04 7.40
C LEU A 216 -17.69 13.55 7.49
N PHE A 217 -16.73 13.26 8.37
CA PHE A 217 -16.23 11.92 8.64
C PHE A 217 -16.52 11.52 10.07
N ASN A 218 -16.90 10.27 10.27
CA ASN A 218 -16.82 9.66 11.60
C ASN A 218 -15.41 9.13 11.81
N GLU A 219 -14.76 9.58 12.87
CA GLU A 219 -13.44 9.06 13.25
C GLU A 219 -13.59 7.89 14.23
N TYR A 220 -12.91 6.79 13.93
CA TYR A 220 -12.80 5.65 14.84
C TYR A 220 -11.33 5.27 15.02
N ILE A 221 -10.84 5.38 16.25
CA ILE A 221 -9.46 5.02 16.60
C ILE A 221 -9.48 3.62 17.23
N ILE A 222 -8.78 2.68 16.60
CA ILE A 222 -8.63 1.30 17.10
C ILE A 222 -7.61 1.29 18.24
N LYS A 223 -7.99 0.66 19.35
CA LYS A 223 -7.11 0.42 20.51
C LYS A 223 -6.06 -0.67 20.23
N ASP A 224 -5.01 -0.72 21.05
CA ASP A 224 -3.90 -1.69 20.92
C ASP A 224 -4.27 -3.16 21.10
N GLU A 225 -5.37 -3.43 21.79
CA GLU A 225 -5.90 -4.77 22.02
C GLU A 225 -6.49 -5.45 20.77
N PHE A 226 -6.72 -4.72 19.68
CA PHE A 226 -7.29 -5.28 18.45
C PHE A 226 -6.21 -5.57 17.41
N ASP A 227 -6.29 -6.77 16.84
CA ASP A 227 -5.50 -7.15 15.68
C ASP A 227 -5.95 -6.37 14.44
N VAL A 228 -5.07 -5.49 13.96
CA VAL A 228 -5.35 -4.59 12.83
C VAL A 228 -5.57 -5.37 11.53
N PHE A 229 -4.94 -6.54 11.36
CA PHE A 229 -5.11 -7.36 10.15
C PHE A 229 -6.47 -8.04 10.12
N VAL A 230 -6.98 -8.48 11.27
CA VAL A 230 -8.34 -9.01 11.40
C VAL A 230 -9.38 -7.89 11.24
N ALA A 231 -9.12 -6.73 11.85
CA ALA A 231 -9.96 -5.56 11.68
C ALA A 231 -10.02 -5.13 10.19
N PHE A 232 -8.91 -5.19 9.48
CA PHE A 232 -8.84 -4.92 8.05
C PHE A 232 -9.74 -5.85 7.24
N GLU A 233 -9.65 -7.18 7.42
CA GLU A 233 -10.45 -8.15 6.64
C GLU A 233 -11.96 -7.92 6.86
N THR A 234 -12.35 -7.50 8.07
CA THR A 234 -13.76 -7.30 8.43
C THR A 234 -14.32 -5.93 8.04
N MET A 235 -13.51 -4.86 8.08
CA MET A 235 -13.97 -3.49 7.83
C MET A 235 -13.90 -3.07 6.35
N ASN A 236 -12.94 -3.56 5.57
CA ASN A 236 -12.74 -3.12 4.17
C ASN A 236 -13.82 -3.56 3.18
N ASN A 237 -14.85 -4.30 3.61
CA ASN A 237 -15.97 -4.74 2.78
C ASN A 237 -17.06 -3.66 2.53
N ARG A 238 -16.85 -2.40 2.93
CA ARG A 238 -17.88 -1.33 2.83
C ARG A 238 -17.70 -0.36 1.66
N GLY A 239 -16.61 -0.47 0.90
CA GLY A 239 -16.30 0.40 -0.25
C GLY A 239 -16.18 -0.37 -1.57
N LYS A 240 -15.18 -0.05 -2.39
CA LYS A 240 -14.78 -0.93 -3.51
C LYS A 240 -14.23 -2.23 -2.91
N ASN A 241 -14.80 -3.37 -3.29
CA ASN A 241 -14.35 -4.68 -2.81
C ASN A 241 -12.84 -4.84 -3.00
N LEU A 242 -12.18 -5.49 -2.04
CA LEU A 242 -10.80 -5.92 -2.19
C LEU A 242 -10.74 -6.97 -3.29
N SER A 243 -9.71 -6.92 -4.13
CA SER A 243 -9.45 -8.05 -5.02
C SER A 243 -8.94 -9.24 -4.22
N LYS A 244 -9.02 -10.43 -4.79
CA LYS A 244 -8.58 -11.65 -4.12
C LYS A 244 -7.06 -11.65 -3.93
N LEU A 245 -6.35 -10.97 -4.83
CA LEU A 245 -4.91 -10.72 -4.71
C LEU A 245 -4.59 -9.77 -3.53
N GLU A 246 -5.41 -8.75 -3.28
CA GLU A 246 -5.28 -7.87 -2.12
C GLU A 246 -5.55 -8.61 -0.80
N LEU A 247 -6.61 -9.43 -0.76
CA LEU A 247 -6.92 -10.28 0.40
C LEU A 247 -5.77 -11.25 0.72
N LEU A 248 -5.21 -11.89 -0.31
CA LEU A 248 -4.06 -12.78 -0.14
C LEU A 248 -2.83 -12.05 0.40
N LYS A 249 -2.54 -10.83 -0.07
CA LYS A 249 -1.43 -10.02 0.46
C LYS A 249 -1.55 -9.82 1.96
N ASN A 250 -2.72 -9.33 2.37
CA ASN A 250 -2.99 -9.04 3.76
C ASN A 250 -2.86 -10.32 4.60
N ARG A 251 -3.40 -11.44 4.10
CA ARG A 251 -3.27 -12.74 4.75
C ARG A 251 -1.81 -13.15 4.95
N LEU A 252 -0.97 -13.04 3.92
CA LEU A 252 0.44 -13.42 4.04
C LEU A 252 1.19 -12.52 5.04
N ILE A 253 0.96 -11.21 5.02
CA ILE A 253 1.56 -10.27 5.99
C ILE A 253 1.13 -10.65 7.41
N TYR A 254 -0.17 -10.88 7.63
CA TYR A 254 -0.70 -11.31 8.93
C TYR A 254 -0.01 -12.59 9.43
N LEU A 255 0.09 -13.61 8.57
CA LEU A 255 0.72 -14.88 8.90
C LEU A 255 2.18 -14.70 9.36
N THR A 256 2.94 -13.75 8.81
CA THR A 256 4.31 -13.46 9.26
C THR A 256 4.39 -13.03 10.73
N THR A 257 3.32 -12.46 11.28
CA THR A 257 3.26 -12.00 12.67
C THR A 257 2.97 -13.12 13.67
N LEU A 258 2.50 -14.29 13.19
CA LEU A 258 2.10 -15.41 14.04
C LEU A 258 3.25 -16.40 14.33
N TYR A 259 4.36 -16.30 13.60
CA TYR A 259 5.51 -17.18 13.82
C TYR A 259 6.26 -16.77 15.10
N PRO A 260 6.64 -17.75 15.94
CA PRO A 260 7.53 -17.49 17.07
C PRO A 260 8.94 -17.11 16.58
N ASP A 261 9.68 -16.36 17.39
CA ASP A 261 10.99 -15.80 17.00
C ASP A 261 12.07 -16.86 16.72
N ASN A 262 11.91 -18.09 17.24
CA ASN A 262 12.80 -19.21 16.92
C ASN A 262 12.59 -19.76 15.49
N GLU A 263 11.45 -19.51 14.86
CA GLU A 263 11.16 -19.89 13.47
C GLU A 263 11.29 -18.71 12.51
N LEU A 264 11.02 -17.50 12.98
CA LEU A 264 11.11 -16.28 12.20
C LEU A 264 11.49 -15.11 13.11
N ASP A 265 12.80 -14.87 13.23
CA ASP A 265 13.33 -13.76 14.02
C ASP A 265 12.89 -12.39 13.44
N ALA A 266 13.13 -11.31 14.19
CA ALA A 266 12.70 -9.96 13.79
C ALA A 266 13.26 -9.50 12.43
N ALA A 267 14.52 -9.81 12.10
CA ALA A 267 15.14 -9.42 10.84
C ALA A 267 14.60 -10.25 9.67
N SER A 268 14.45 -11.56 9.88
CA SER A 268 13.86 -12.49 8.91
C SER A 268 12.39 -12.19 8.64
N ARG A 269 11.63 -11.79 9.68
CA ARG A 269 10.23 -11.36 9.57
C ARG A 269 10.09 -10.11 8.70
N LYS A 270 10.96 -9.13 8.93
CA LYS A 270 11.04 -7.92 8.09
C LYS A 270 11.39 -8.28 6.65
N SER A 271 12.41 -9.11 6.44
CA SER A 271 12.82 -9.55 5.09
C SER A 271 11.68 -10.27 4.34
N LEU A 272 10.94 -11.17 4.99
CA LEU A 272 9.81 -11.85 4.37
C LEU A 272 8.68 -10.88 3.99
N ARG A 273 8.40 -9.88 4.84
CA ARG A 273 7.43 -8.83 4.53
C ARG A 273 7.89 -7.97 3.36
N ASP A 274 9.17 -7.64 3.29
CA ASP A 274 9.78 -6.92 2.17
C ASP A 274 9.66 -7.73 0.86
N ASP A 275 9.87 -9.06 0.91
CA ASP A 275 9.68 -9.97 -0.24
C ASP A 275 8.23 -9.95 -0.74
N ILE A 276 7.25 -10.03 0.19
CA ILE A 276 5.82 -9.91 -0.12
C ILE A 276 5.53 -8.56 -0.78
N ASN A 277 6.01 -7.46 -0.21
CA ASN A 277 5.80 -6.13 -0.77
C ASN A 277 6.44 -5.99 -2.17
N ALA A 278 7.64 -6.51 -2.36
CA ALA A 278 8.34 -6.51 -3.64
C ALA A 278 7.62 -7.33 -4.71
N ALA A 279 7.04 -8.48 -4.35
CA ALA A 279 6.24 -9.28 -5.27
C ALA A 279 4.98 -8.55 -5.71
N TRP A 280 4.20 -7.98 -4.78
CA TRP A 280 3.01 -7.21 -5.15
C TRP A 280 3.33 -5.94 -5.94
N LYS A 281 4.44 -5.27 -5.63
CA LYS A 281 4.95 -4.14 -6.44
C LYS A 281 5.18 -4.57 -7.89
N GLN A 282 5.85 -5.71 -8.09
CA GLN A 282 6.11 -6.24 -9.42
C GLN A 282 4.83 -6.69 -10.13
N VAL A 283 3.93 -7.38 -9.43
CA VAL A 283 2.65 -7.81 -10.00
C VAL A 283 1.86 -6.61 -10.50
N TYR A 284 1.64 -5.59 -9.67
CA TYR A 284 0.87 -4.40 -10.09
C TYR A 284 1.59 -3.53 -11.12
N TYR A 285 2.92 -3.54 -11.15
CA TYR A 285 3.68 -2.96 -12.25
C TYR A 285 3.33 -3.67 -13.56
N GLN A 286 3.45 -5.00 -13.60
CA GLN A 286 3.19 -5.78 -14.82
C GLN A 286 1.72 -5.69 -15.25
N LEU A 287 0.76 -5.86 -14.34
CA LEU A 287 -0.67 -5.75 -14.67
C LEU A 287 -1.06 -4.35 -15.15
N GLY A 288 -0.40 -3.30 -14.64
CA GLY A 288 -0.62 -1.91 -15.02
C GLY A 288 0.26 -1.39 -16.16
N ARG A 289 1.22 -2.19 -16.66
CA ARG A 289 2.25 -1.75 -17.63
C ARG A 289 1.65 -1.26 -18.95
N ASN A 290 0.49 -1.79 -19.36
CA ASN A 290 -0.30 -1.24 -20.45
C ASN A 290 -1.40 -0.31 -19.92
N GLU A 291 -1.12 1.00 -19.88
CA GLU A 291 -2.04 2.01 -19.34
C GLU A 291 -3.43 2.00 -20.00
N LYS A 292 -3.50 1.63 -21.29
CA LYS A 292 -4.75 1.64 -22.06
C LYS A 292 -5.60 0.41 -21.80
N ARG A 293 -4.97 -0.72 -21.48
CA ARG A 293 -5.61 -2.02 -21.27
C ARG A 293 -4.88 -2.74 -20.13
N PRO A 294 -5.14 -2.37 -18.86
CA PRO A 294 -4.57 -3.06 -17.73
C PRO A 294 -5.15 -4.49 -17.62
N LEU A 295 -4.35 -5.41 -17.08
CA LEU A 295 -4.76 -6.80 -16.84
C LEU A 295 -5.52 -6.93 -15.52
N ASN A 296 -6.47 -7.86 -15.49
CA ASN A 296 -7.22 -8.19 -14.28
C ASN A 296 -6.35 -9.02 -13.31
N ASP A 297 -6.37 -8.64 -12.04
CA ASP A 297 -5.56 -9.24 -10.98
C ASP A 297 -6.12 -10.58 -10.47
N ASP A 298 -7.45 -10.73 -10.41
CA ASP A 298 -8.10 -11.99 -10.06
C ASP A 298 -7.84 -13.08 -11.11
N ASP A 299 -7.84 -12.71 -12.40
CA ASP A 299 -7.49 -13.62 -13.50
C ASP A 299 -6.02 -14.08 -13.41
N PHE A 300 -5.12 -13.15 -13.12
CA PHE A 300 -3.70 -13.46 -12.90
C PHE A 300 -3.52 -14.42 -11.71
N LEU A 301 -4.12 -14.12 -10.56
CA LEU A 301 -3.99 -14.97 -9.37
C LEU A 301 -4.55 -16.37 -9.62
N LYS A 302 -5.66 -16.48 -10.35
CA LYS A 302 -6.24 -17.76 -10.72
C LYS A 302 -5.30 -18.56 -11.63
N ALA A 303 -4.71 -17.91 -12.64
CA ALA A 303 -3.75 -18.56 -13.54
C ALA A 303 -2.50 -19.04 -12.78
N HIS A 304 -1.97 -18.22 -11.87
CA HIS A 304 -0.86 -18.59 -11.00
C HIS A 304 -1.19 -19.80 -10.13
N TRP A 305 -2.36 -19.80 -9.50
CA TRP A 305 -2.79 -20.95 -8.69
C TRP A 305 -2.89 -22.25 -9.49
N ILE A 306 -3.42 -22.20 -10.72
CA ILE A 306 -3.48 -23.37 -11.62
C ILE A 306 -2.08 -23.91 -11.92
N MET A 307 -1.11 -23.02 -12.15
CA MET A 307 0.28 -23.38 -12.43
C MET A 307 1.01 -23.96 -11.20
N THR A 308 0.73 -23.45 -10.00
CA THR A 308 1.49 -23.78 -8.78
C THR A 308 0.95 -24.98 -8.02
N PHE A 309 -0.37 -25.17 -7.96
CA PHE A 309 -0.97 -26.22 -7.15
C PHE A 309 -1.50 -27.36 -8.04
N MET A 310 -2.71 -27.26 -8.56
CA MET A 310 -3.29 -28.23 -9.51
C MET A 310 -4.55 -27.64 -10.15
N TYR A 311 -4.91 -28.12 -11.34
CA TYR A 311 -6.17 -27.76 -11.99
C TYR A 311 -7.38 -28.41 -11.28
N SER A 312 -8.33 -27.59 -10.81
CA SER A 312 -9.65 -28.05 -10.33
C SER A 312 -10.72 -27.87 -11.41
N ARG A 313 -11.63 -28.85 -11.53
CA ARG A 313 -12.82 -28.79 -12.38
C ARG A 313 -13.98 -28.01 -11.76
N LYS A 314 -13.92 -27.72 -10.45
CA LYS A 314 -14.91 -26.85 -9.80
C LYS A 314 -14.65 -25.39 -10.23
N LYS A 315 -15.72 -24.62 -10.44
CA LYS A 315 -15.67 -23.30 -11.09
C LYS A 315 -15.72 -22.16 -10.07
N GLY A 316 -15.08 -21.04 -10.44
CA GLY A 316 -15.27 -19.72 -9.84
C GLY A 316 -14.19 -19.38 -8.81
N ASP A 317 -14.51 -19.60 -7.53
CA ASP A 317 -13.75 -19.09 -6.38
C ASP A 317 -12.94 -20.17 -5.64
N ASP A 318 -12.83 -21.38 -6.19
CA ASP A 318 -12.12 -22.48 -5.52
C ASP A 318 -10.66 -22.17 -5.23
N TYR A 319 -9.98 -21.44 -6.13
CA TYR A 319 -8.59 -21.04 -5.92
C TYR A 319 -8.43 -20.16 -4.68
N ILE A 320 -9.33 -19.20 -4.47
CA ILE A 320 -9.21 -18.28 -3.33
C ILE A 320 -9.67 -18.95 -2.03
N ASN A 321 -10.67 -19.83 -2.09
CA ASN A 321 -11.05 -20.66 -0.96
C ASN A 321 -9.90 -21.58 -0.53
N PHE A 322 -9.23 -22.24 -1.48
CA PHE A 322 -8.06 -23.05 -1.20
C PHE A 322 -6.95 -22.20 -0.57
N LEU A 323 -6.59 -21.07 -1.20
CA LEU A 323 -5.49 -20.23 -0.72
C LEU A 323 -5.77 -19.68 0.68
N LEU A 324 -6.96 -19.14 0.95
CA LEU A 324 -7.25 -18.46 2.22
C LEU A 324 -7.79 -19.39 3.31
N ASN A 325 -8.53 -20.44 2.97
CA ASN A 325 -9.22 -21.27 3.97
C ASN A 325 -8.57 -22.64 4.18
N GLU A 326 -7.70 -23.07 3.27
CA GLU A 326 -7.03 -24.38 3.36
C GLU A 326 -5.52 -24.26 3.52
N TYR A 327 -4.85 -23.44 2.70
CA TYR A 327 -3.39 -23.38 2.62
C TYR A 327 -2.76 -22.30 3.52
N PHE A 328 -3.06 -21.01 3.28
CA PHE A 328 -2.56 -19.88 4.04
C PHE A 328 -3.46 -19.55 5.24
N THR A 329 -3.46 -20.47 6.21
CA THR A 329 -4.28 -20.37 7.43
C THR A 329 -3.41 -20.29 8.69
N PRO A 330 -3.87 -19.59 9.74
CA PRO A 330 -3.22 -19.63 11.06
C PRO A 330 -3.08 -21.06 11.59
N LYS A 331 -4.07 -21.91 11.30
CA LYS A 331 -4.05 -23.34 11.66
C LYS A 331 -2.82 -24.05 11.12
N ASN A 332 -2.36 -23.76 9.90
CA ASN A 332 -1.18 -24.40 9.34
C ASN A 332 0.14 -23.84 9.89
N ILE A 333 0.13 -22.69 10.57
CA ILE A 333 1.28 -22.21 11.35
C ILE A 333 1.32 -22.95 12.69
N HIS A 334 0.20 -23.01 13.39
CA HIS A 334 0.14 -23.66 14.70
C HIS A 334 0.20 -25.19 14.64
N LYS A 335 -0.21 -25.79 13.52
CA LYS A 335 -0.07 -27.23 13.27
C LYS A 335 1.42 -27.54 13.15
N LYS A 336 1.95 -28.21 14.16
CA LYS A 336 3.32 -28.69 14.14
C LYS A 336 3.43 -30.04 13.46
N ILE A 337 4.50 -30.24 12.68
CA ILE A 337 4.90 -31.50 12.08
C ILE A 337 6.28 -31.83 12.63
N GLU A 338 6.50 -33.09 13.00
CA GLU A 338 7.79 -33.60 13.42
C GLU A 338 8.62 -33.94 12.17
N LYS A 339 9.83 -33.38 12.10
CA LYS A 339 10.82 -33.72 11.08
C LYS A 339 12.06 -34.25 11.76
N GLU A 340 12.47 -35.47 11.40
CA GLU A 340 13.77 -36.01 11.79
C GLU A 340 14.87 -35.27 11.04
N VAL A 341 15.86 -34.77 11.77
CA VAL A 341 17.03 -34.08 11.19
C VAL A 341 18.29 -34.70 11.79
N ILE A 342 19.24 -35.03 10.91
CA ILE A 342 20.58 -35.50 11.28
C ILE A 342 21.41 -34.27 11.66
N ILE A 343 22.04 -34.29 12.84
CA ILE A 343 22.90 -33.19 13.32
C ILE A 343 24.32 -33.74 13.47
N GLU A 344 25.31 -33.06 12.90
CA GLU A 344 26.73 -33.36 13.13
C GLU A 344 27.08 -32.97 14.57
N GLN A 345 27.56 -33.94 15.38
CA GLN A 345 28.12 -33.64 16.69
C GLN A 345 29.46 -32.91 16.53
N VAL A 346 29.69 -31.89 17.35
CA VAL A 346 30.99 -31.22 17.42
C VAL A 346 31.83 -31.97 18.44
N GLU A 347 32.84 -32.71 17.98
CA GLU A 347 33.86 -33.27 18.86
C GLU A 347 34.81 -32.16 19.35
N GLU A 348 34.91 -31.98 20.67
CA GLU A 348 36.00 -31.19 21.26
C GLU A 348 37.32 -31.98 21.14
N THR A 349 38.20 -31.53 20.26
CA THR A 349 39.55 -32.10 20.17
C THR A 349 40.34 -31.74 21.41
N LYS A 350 40.56 -32.70 22.32
CA LYS A 350 41.58 -32.57 23.37
C LYS A 350 42.92 -33.03 22.79
N THR A 351 43.90 -32.14 22.78
CA THR A 351 45.29 -32.48 22.47
C THR A 351 45.90 -33.20 23.66
N ASP A 352 45.89 -34.52 23.66
CA ASP A 352 46.84 -35.31 24.44
C ASP A 352 47.51 -36.35 23.53
N PHE A 353 48.83 -36.29 23.51
CA PHE A 353 49.72 -37.23 22.84
C PHE A 353 49.59 -38.59 23.52
N ASP A 354 49.18 -39.64 22.81
CA ASP A 354 49.78 -40.97 22.92
C ASP A 354 49.33 -41.88 21.75
N PHE A 355 50.28 -42.67 21.27
CA PHE A 355 50.14 -43.64 20.18
C PHE A 355 49.53 -44.95 20.72
N GLU A 356 48.48 -45.49 20.09
CA GLU A 356 48.24 -46.93 19.82
C GLU A 356 46.86 -47.17 19.16
N GLU A 357 46.66 -48.41 18.68
CA GLU A 357 45.86 -48.89 17.53
C GLU A 357 44.32 -48.75 17.56
N ASP A 358 43.77 -48.70 16.34
CA ASP A 358 42.47 -49.18 15.84
C ASP A 358 41.22 -49.09 16.73
N GLU A 359 40.28 -48.20 16.35
CA GLU A 359 38.86 -48.53 16.25
C GLU A 359 38.18 -47.58 15.24
N LEU A 360 37.54 -48.16 14.21
CA LEU A 360 36.65 -47.42 13.29
C LEU A 360 35.41 -46.99 14.09
N ASP A 361 35.42 -45.75 14.56
CA ASP A 361 34.29 -45.15 15.25
C ASP A 361 33.14 -44.91 14.25
N ASN A 362 32.09 -45.72 14.37
CA ASN A 362 30.81 -45.45 13.71
C ASN A 362 30.07 -44.45 14.59
N GLY A 363 30.27 -43.15 14.34
CA GLY A 363 29.48 -42.10 14.97
C GLY A 363 27.99 -42.41 14.82
N GLU A 364 27.31 -42.69 15.94
CA GLU A 364 25.87 -42.84 15.95
C GLU A 364 25.24 -41.46 15.73
N ASP A 365 24.60 -41.28 14.58
CA ASP A 365 23.79 -40.09 14.27
C ASP A 365 22.64 -39.96 15.30
N GLU A 366 22.77 -39.06 16.28
CA GLU A 366 21.65 -38.71 17.15
C GLU A 366 20.56 -37.97 16.35
N THR A 367 19.40 -38.62 16.19
CA THR A 367 18.25 -38.03 15.52
C THR A 367 17.54 -37.06 16.46
N LYS A 368 17.59 -35.76 16.17
CA LYS A 368 16.84 -34.76 16.94
C LYS A 368 15.51 -34.46 16.23
N ILE A 369 14.40 -34.67 16.93
CA ILE A 369 13.07 -34.32 16.41
C ILE A 369 12.89 -32.80 16.54
N ILE A 370 12.76 -32.11 15.41
CA ILE A 370 12.43 -30.68 15.38
C ILE A 370 10.96 -30.51 15.01
N THR A 371 10.24 -29.78 15.85
CA THR A 371 8.81 -29.51 15.72
C THR A 371 8.61 -28.23 14.90
N LEU A 372 8.30 -28.35 13.60
CA LEU A 372 8.16 -27.21 12.68
C LEU A 372 6.69 -26.92 12.33
N SER A 373 6.39 -25.66 12.02
CA SER A 373 5.08 -25.27 11.49
C SER A 373 4.81 -25.92 10.12
N ALA A 374 3.61 -26.48 9.90
CA ALA A 374 3.24 -27.13 8.64
C ALA A 374 3.37 -26.19 7.43
N LEU A 375 3.06 -24.91 7.63
CA LEU A 375 3.38 -23.81 6.74
C LEU A 375 4.66 -23.13 7.24
N GLU A 376 5.82 -23.56 6.77
CA GLU A 376 7.11 -22.92 7.08
C GLU A 376 7.22 -21.54 6.40
N PRO A 377 7.94 -20.57 6.98
CA PRO A 377 8.17 -19.26 6.36
C PRO A 377 8.76 -19.37 4.94
N LYS A 378 9.61 -20.38 4.68
CA LYS A 378 10.17 -20.67 3.36
C LYS A 378 9.08 -20.94 2.30
N LYS A 379 8.00 -21.65 2.64
CA LYS A 379 6.89 -21.92 1.71
C LYS A 379 6.16 -20.65 1.30
N ILE A 380 6.03 -19.68 2.22
CA ILE A 380 5.48 -18.36 1.91
C ILE A 380 6.42 -17.64 0.94
N ARG A 381 7.73 -17.61 1.24
CA ARG A 381 8.74 -16.98 0.39
C ARG A 381 8.76 -17.57 -1.03
N ASP A 382 8.78 -18.90 -1.15
CA ASP A 382 8.80 -19.59 -2.43
C ASP A 382 7.54 -19.29 -3.26
N TYR A 383 6.36 -19.28 -2.63
CA TYR A 383 5.11 -18.91 -3.29
C TYR A 383 5.13 -17.45 -3.79
N VAL A 384 5.57 -16.52 -2.95
CA VAL A 384 5.67 -15.08 -3.26
C VAL A 384 6.64 -14.83 -4.41
N ASN A 385 7.79 -15.51 -4.41
CA ASN A 385 8.78 -15.44 -5.49
C ASN A 385 8.24 -16.00 -6.81
N SER A 386 7.51 -17.12 -6.75
CA SER A 386 6.83 -17.69 -7.91
C SER A 386 5.78 -16.73 -8.48
N LEU A 387 4.98 -16.10 -7.62
CA LEU A 387 3.97 -15.10 -8.01
C LEU A 387 4.63 -13.90 -8.71
N LYS A 388 5.73 -13.38 -8.12
CA LYS A 388 6.52 -12.29 -8.68
C LYS A 388 7.06 -12.60 -10.08
N ALA A 389 7.65 -13.78 -10.26
CA ALA A 389 8.23 -14.19 -11.55
C ALA A 389 7.13 -14.38 -12.62
N SER A 390 6.03 -15.02 -12.25
CA SER A 390 4.93 -15.35 -13.16
C SER A 390 4.23 -14.11 -13.73
N ALA A 391 4.22 -12.98 -12.99
CA ALA A 391 3.61 -11.74 -13.45
C ALA A 391 4.23 -11.19 -14.75
N VAL A 392 5.54 -11.38 -14.94
CA VAL A 392 6.25 -10.96 -16.15
C VAL A 392 5.77 -11.79 -17.34
N HIS A 393 5.72 -13.11 -17.18
CA HIS A 393 5.26 -14.03 -18.22
C HIS A 393 3.77 -13.81 -18.56
N TRP A 394 2.94 -13.52 -17.57
CA TRP A 394 1.53 -13.19 -17.76
C TRP A 394 1.33 -11.91 -18.57
N PHE A 395 2.11 -10.86 -18.28
CA PHE A 395 2.06 -9.65 -19.09
C PHE A 395 2.50 -9.93 -20.53
N ASN A 396 3.61 -10.63 -20.70
CA ASN A 396 4.17 -10.97 -22.01
C ASN A 396 3.23 -11.85 -22.84
N SER A 397 2.47 -12.75 -22.21
CA SER A 397 1.48 -13.57 -22.90
C SER A 397 0.32 -12.75 -23.43
N HIS A 398 -0.12 -11.70 -22.73
CA HIS A 398 -1.22 -10.84 -23.19
C HIS A 398 -0.78 -9.71 -24.13
N TYR A 399 0.42 -9.17 -23.92
CA TYR A 399 0.96 -8.03 -24.67
C TYR A 399 2.38 -8.32 -25.20
N PRO A 400 2.56 -9.31 -26.08
CA PRO A 400 3.88 -9.73 -26.55
C PRO A 400 4.68 -8.59 -27.18
N TYR A 401 4.01 -7.68 -27.92
CA TYR A 401 4.68 -6.55 -28.56
C TYR A 401 5.09 -5.41 -27.60
N LEU A 402 4.65 -5.44 -26.35
CA LEU A 402 5.10 -4.51 -25.30
C LEU A 402 6.24 -5.08 -24.45
N ALA A 403 6.58 -6.35 -24.63
CA ALA A 403 7.71 -7.00 -23.99
C ALA A 403 9.05 -6.48 -24.57
N SER A 404 10.05 -6.32 -23.71
CA SER A 404 11.41 -5.96 -24.13
C SER A 404 12.03 -7.08 -24.99
N SER A 405 13.11 -6.78 -25.69
CA SER A 405 13.87 -7.79 -26.44
C SER A 405 14.58 -8.81 -25.54
N GLU A 406 14.83 -8.46 -24.28
CA GLU A 406 15.37 -9.37 -23.27
C GLU A 406 14.28 -10.31 -22.72
N GLU A 407 13.02 -9.87 -22.74
CA GLU A 407 11.86 -10.63 -22.26
C GLU A 407 11.31 -11.61 -23.30
N LEU A 408 11.25 -11.20 -24.58
CA LEU A 408 10.79 -12.03 -25.70
C LEU A 408 11.52 -11.66 -27.00
N SER A 409 11.94 -12.68 -27.74
CA SER A 409 12.41 -12.55 -29.13
C SER A 409 11.27 -12.20 -30.09
N ASP A 410 11.59 -11.63 -31.25
CA ASP A 410 10.58 -11.29 -32.27
C ASP A 410 9.79 -12.50 -32.78
N SER A 411 10.42 -13.68 -32.80
CA SER A 411 9.77 -14.94 -33.15
C SER A 411 8.73 -15.33 -32.09
N GLU A 412 9.10 -15.28 -30.81
CA GLU A 412 8.19 -15.59 -29.70
C GLU A 412 7.01 -14.62 -29.66
N LYS A 413 7.28 -13.31 -29.85
CA LYS A 413 6.22 -12.29 -29.91
C LYS A 413 5.17 -12.63 -30.98
N LYS A 414 5.63 -13.04 -32.17
CA LYS A 414 4.75 -13.40 -33.28
C LYS A 414 3.94 -14.68 -33.01
N TRP A 415 4.53 -15.67 -32.34
CA TRP A 415 3.83 -16.92 -32.02
C TRP A 415 2.81 -16.74 -30.90
N ILE A 416 3.15 -16.00 -29.85
CA ILE A 416 2.23 -15.67 -28.76
C ILE A 416 1.05 -14.85 -29.30
N ASP A 417 1.30 -13.85 -30.14
CA ASP A 417 0.23 -13.05 -30.75
C ASP A 417 -0.71 -13.91 -31.62
N LYS A 418 -0.20 -14.91 -32.33
CA LYS A 418 -1.04 -15.86 -33.06
C LYS A 418 -1.90 -16.70 -32.12
N LEU A 419 -1.34 -17.18 -31.00
CA LEU A 419 -2.08 -17.95 -30.00
C LEU A 419 -3.23 -17.14 -29.40
N ASN A 420 -3.02 -15.84 -29.15
CA ASN A 420 -4.04 -14.94 -28.62
C ASN A 420 -5.21 -14.67 -29.57
N ARG A 421 -5.10 -15.05 -30.85
CA ARG A 421 -6.15 -14.85 -31.87
C ARG A 421 -6.97 -16.11 -32.14
N ILE A 422 -6.60 -17.24 -31.54
CA ILE A 422 -7.35 -18.51 -31.55
C ILE A 422 -8.32 -18.46 -30.38
#